data_AF-A0A1V9YBA7-F1
#
_entry.id   AF-A0A1V9YBA7-F1
#
_cell.length_a   1.000
_cell.length_b   1.000
_cell.length_c   1.000
_cell.angle_alpha   90.00
_cell.angle_beta   90.00
_cell.angle_gamma   90.00
#
_symmetry.space_group_name_H-M   'P 1'
#
loop_
_entity.id
_entity.type
_entity.pdbx_description
1 polymer ?
#
loop_
_entity_poly.entity_id
_entity_poly.type
_entity_poly.pdbx_seq_one_letter_code
_entity_poly.pdbx_strand_id
1 'polypeptide(L)'
;MTEASPRPTAVVAGVQGAVGALALGTLLASVRARNPAPPSALFVALAAGCGLFRSLQPTAPRLAAGVASVAFFRLITDAHKHIVLSYALVESALALYALGPASALVEHATSIAVTSRLMYIYLFRCEWILPSQLKMLDYQSCLPAAVLAATRHEIRTGTGSRCACFHPDKSCGTFLRDESAKHFASGAKIFFPIHLVGAFMAWHKQALDVPKQLADYVRSILFLSGNYIFPYMFSCLVPIADHHIAITLASLTPYLAQFFEPPKRRFTIRKAVASYSLITVFYQLKEYGLLSRLSRAQVVSAATLVYATCMVGLLERPERQNRWLMRGLYGYDVRKPKGDATAKSIPAVES
;
A
#
# COMPACT_ATOMS: atom_id res chain seq x y z
N MET A 1 -36.70 -21.41 -11.46
CA MET A 1 -36.82 -20.77 -10.13
C MET A 1 -35.84 -21.47 -9.21
N THR A 2 -34.64 -20.92 -9.04
CA THR A 2 -33.64 -21.46 -8.10
C THR A 2 -33.96 -20.94 -6.71
N GLU A 3 -34.28 -21.84 -5.79
CA GLU A 3 -34.49 -21.54 -4.36
C GLU A 3 -33.32 -20.71 -3.83
N ALA A 4 -33.63 -19.50 -3.35
CA ALA A 4 -32.69 -18.70 -2.61
C ALA A 4 -32.43 -19.40 -1.27
N SER A 5 -31.23 -19.95 -1.10
CA SER A 5 -30.76 -20.47 0.19
C SER A 5 -31.16 -19.51 1.32
N PRO A 6 -31.76 -20.01 2.42
CA PRO A 6 -32.19 -19.16 3.53
C PRO A 6 -30.99 -18.35 4.04
N ARG A 7 -31.16 -17.04 4.17
CA ARG A 7 -30.12 -16.17 4.72
C ARG A 7 -29.83 -16.62 6.15
N PRO A 8 -28.56 -16.85 6.51
CA PRO A 8 -28.21 -17.23 7.87
C PRO A 8 -28.69 -16.15 8.86
N THR A 9 -29.07 -16.56 10.07
CA THR A 9 -29.40 -15.62 11.15
C THR A 9 -28.18 -14.72 11.43
N ALA A 10 -28.42 -13.51 11.95
CA ALA A 10 -27.35 -12.52 12.13
C ALA A 10 -26.17 -13.06 12.97
N VAL A 11 -26.46 -13.86 14.00
CA VAL A 11 -25.45 -14.54 14.82
C VAL A 11 -24.64 -15.54 14.00
N VAL A 12 -25.29 -16.37 13.18
CA VAL A 12 -24.61 -17.34 12.30
C VAL A 12 -23.73 -16.62 11.28
N ALA A 13 -24.21 -15.52 10.68
CA ALA A 13 -23.41 -14.70 9.78
C ALA A 13 -22.18 -14.10 10.47
N GLY A 14 -22.33 -13.66 11.73
CA GLY A 14 -21.24 -13.23 12.61
C GLY A 14 -20.19 -14.31 12.82
N VAL A 15 -20.61 -15.50 13.26
CA VAL A 15 -19.72 -16.64 13.48
C VAL A 15 -18.98 -17.01 12.19
N GLN A 16 -19.68 -17.08 11.06
CA GLN A 16 -19.07 -17.35 9.76
C GLN A 16 -18.00 -16.30 9.38
N GLY A 17 -18.24 -15.03 9.68
CA GLY A 17 -17.27 -13.95 9.44
C GLY A 17 -16.01 -14.11 10.28
N ALA A 18 -16.19 -14.37 11.58
CA ALA A 18 -15.08 -14.58 12.51
C ALA A 18 -14.25 -15.81 12.15
N VAL A 19 -14.90 -16.96 11.92
CA VAL A 19 -14.25 -18.22 11.54
C VAL A 19 -13.50 -18.07 10.22
N GLY A 20 -14.09 -17.39 9.23
CA GLY A 20 -13.42 -17.14 7.94
C GLY A 20 -12.10 -16.37 8.09
N ALA A 21 -12.08 -15.32 8.92
CA ALA A 21 -10.86 -14.57 9.19
C ALA A 21 -9.80 -15.39 9.95
N LEU A 22 -10.21 -16.19 10.95
CA LEU A 22 -9.30 -17.06 11.69
C LEU A 22 -8.73 -18.18 10.81
N ALA A 23 -9.56 -18.80 9.98
CA ALA A 23 -9.14 -19.86 9.07
C ALA A 23 -8.11 -19.34 8.06
N LEU A 24 -8.38 -18.18 7.44
CA LEU A 24 -7.43 -17.53 6.53
C LEU A 24 -6.12 -17.17 7.24
N GLY A 25 -6.21 -16.63 8.46
CA GLY A 25 -5.04 -16.28 9.27
C GLY A 25 -4.18 -17.49 9.63
N THR A 26 -4.83 -18.59 10.01
CA THR A 26 -4.18 -19.87 10.33
C THR A 26 -3.50 -20.45 9.09
N LEU A 27 -4.18 -20.44 7.94
CA LEU A 27 -3.62 -20.90 6.68
C LEU A 27 -2.37 -20.12 6.30
N LEU A 28 -2.44 -18.78 6.32
CA LEU A 28 -1.31 -17.92 5.95
C LEU A 28 -0.14 -18.04 6.93
N ALA A 29 -0.43 -18.11 8.24
CA ALA A 29 0.59 -18.34 9.26
C ALA A 29 1.26 -19.70 9.06
N SER A 30 0.47 -20.74 8.77
CA SER A 30 0.99 -22.10 8.61
C SER A 30 1.83 -22.26 7.34
N VAL A 31 1.40 -21.67 6.22
CA VAL A 31 2.19 -21.63 4.97
C VAL A 31 3.53 -20.93 5.19
N ARG A 32 3.52 -19.79 5.91
CA ARG A 32 4.73 -19.03 6.20
C ARG A 32 5.67 -19.78 7.14
N ALA A 33 5.14 -20.45 8.15
CA ALA A 33 5.90 -21.26 9.10
C ALA A 33 6.28 -22.64 8.55
N ARG A 34 5.71 -23.05 7.41
CA ARG A 34 5.77 -24.40 6.84
C ARG A 34 5.30 -25.50 7.81
N ASN A 35 4.53 -25.13 8.82
CA ASN A 35 4.02 -25.98 9.90
C ASN A 35 2.71 -25.39 10.42
N PRO A 36 1.82 -26.19 11.06
CA PRO A 36 0.61 -25.66 11.69
C PRO A 36 0.94 -24.54 12.68
N ALA A 37 0.40 -23.35 12.44
CA ALA A 37 0.67 -22.16 13.23
C ALA A 37 -0.63 -21.38 13.51
N PRO A 38 -0.79 -20.82 14.72
CA PRO A 38 -1.98 -20.04 15.06
C PRO A 38 -2.06 -18.74 14.23
N PRO A 39 -3.27 -18.16 14.07
CA PRO A 39 -3.44 -16.92 13.35
C PRO A 39 -2.73 -15.77 14.08
N SER A 40 -2.22 -14.80 13.32
CA SER A 40 -1.60 -13.62 13.91
C SER A 40 -2.63 -12.73 14.61
N ALA A 41 -2.16 -11.85 15.51
CA ALA A 41 -3.02 -10.87 16.20
C ALA A 41 -3.87 -10.02 15.25
N LEU A 42 -3.37 -9.75 14.03
CA LEU A 42 -4.13 -9.04 12.99
C LEU A 42 -5.39 -9.83 12.58
N PHE A 43 -5.26 -11.13 12.36
CA PHE A 43 -6.38 -11.99 11.96
C PHE A 43 -7.34 -12.25 13.12
N VAL A 44 -6.86 -12.30 14.36
CA VAL A 44 -7.72 -12.36 15.55
C VAL A 44 -8.55 -11.08 15.67
N ALA A 45 -7.94 -9.91 15.52
CA ALA A 45 -8.66 -8.63 15.52
C ALA A 45 -9.65 -8.53 14.35
N LEU A 46 -9.26 -9.00 13.16
CA LEU A 46 -10.13 -9.05 11.98
C LEU A 46 -11.33 -9.96 12.22
N ALA A 47 -11.13 -11.11 12.87
CA ALA A 47 -12.21 -12.01 13.23
C ALA A 47 -13.22 -11.36 14.17
N ALA A 48 -12.75 -10.64 15.20
CA ALA A 48 -13.62 -9.89 16.09
C ALA A 48 -14.39 -8.79 15.34
N GLY A 49 -13.71 -8.00 14.51
CA GLY A 49 -14.34 -6.95 13.70
C GLY A 49 -15.38 -7.50 12.72
N CYS A 50 -15.04 -8.51 11.92
CA CYS A 50 -15.95 -9.14 10.96
C CYS A 50 -17.15 -9.81 11.66
N GLY A 51 -16.92 -10.47 12.79
CA GLY A 51 -17.98 -11.11 13.58
C GLY A 51 -18.99 -10.10 14.13
N LEU A 52 -18.50 -9.00 14.72
CA LEU A 52 -19.35 -7.90 15.20
C LEU A 52 -20.08 -7.21 14.04
N PHE A 53 -19.38 -6.93 12.95
CA PHE A 53 -19.96 -6.28 11.78
C PHE A 53 -21.13 -7.09 11.24
N ARG A 54 -20.93 -8.38 10.92
CA ARG A 54 -21.98 -9.21 10.32
C ARG A 54 -23.15 -9.50 11.26
N SER A 55 -22.90 -9.54 12.57
CA SER A 55 -23.98 -9.69 13.57
C SER A 55 -24.91 -8.49 13.65
N LEU A 56 -24.37 -7.28 13.43
CA LEU A 56 -25.11 -6.02 13.62
C LEU A 56 -25.57 -5.37 12.31
N GLN A 57 -24.89 -5.66 11.19
CA GLN A 57 -25.13 -5.00 9.91
C GLN A 57 -26.57 -5.12 9.39
N PRO A 58 -27.30 -6.25 9.57
CA PRO A 58 -28.67 -6.38 9.09
C PRO A 58 -29.66 -5.38 9.72
N THR A 59 -29.44 -4.99 10.97
CA THR A 59 -30.35 -4.13 11.74
C THR A 59 -29.83 -2.70 11.90
N ALA A 60 -28.52 -2.53 12.05
CA ALA A 60 -27.89 -1.24 12.33
C ALA A 60 -26.53 -1.11 11.61
N PRO A 61 -26.50 -0.85 10.29
CA PRO A 61 -25.28 -0.87 9.47
C PRO A 61 -24.22 0.15 9.91
N ARG A 62 -24.62 1.36 10.30
CA ARG A 62 -23.71 2.39 10.83
C ARG A 62 -23.10 1.98 12.17
N LEU A 63 -23.92 1.46 13.07
CA LEU A 63 -23.46 0.96 14.37
C LEU A 63 -22.51 -0.23 14.19
N ALA A 64 -22.85 -1.15 13.28
CA ALA A 64 -22.01 -2.29 12.94
C ALA A 64 -20.62 -1.84 12.45
N ALA A 65 -20.56 -0.89 11.52
CA ALA A 65 -19.31 -0.31 11.04
C ALA A 65 -18.50 0.34 12.17
N GLY A 66 -19.14 1.15 13.01
CA GLY A 66 -18.50 1.83 14.13
C GLY A 66 -17.93 0.86 15.16
N VAL A 67 -18.77 -0.01 15.72
CA VAL A 67 -18.39 -0.96 16.77
C VAL A 67 -17.35 -1.97 16.28
N ALA A 68 -17.50 -2.51 15.08
CA ALA A 68 -16.52 -3.41 14.48
C ALA A 68 -15.16 -2.72 14.28
N SER A 69 -15.16 -1.45 13.86
CA SER A 69 -13.93 -0.68 13.65
C SER A 69 -13.23 -0.37 14.97
N VAL A 70 -13.98 -0.02 16.02
CA VAL A 70 -13.45 0.17 17.37
C VAL A 70 -12.81 -1.12 17.87
N ALA A 71 -13.51 -2.25 17.79
CA ALA A 71 -13.00 -3.54 18.23
C ALA A 71 -11.74 -3.94 17.46
N PHE A 72 -11.77 -3.87 16.13
CA PHE A 72 -10.62 -4.16 15.28
C PHE A 72 -9.42 -3.28 15.64
N PHE A 73 -9.60 -1.96 15.67
CA PHE A 73 -8.51 -1.01 15.89
C PHE A 73 -7.89 -1.11 17.29
N ARG A 74 -8.69 -1.42 18.31
CA ARG A 74 -8.20 -1.60 19.68
C ARG A 74 -7.42 -2.90 19.87
N LEU A 75 -7.77 -3.95 19.13
CA LEU A 75 -7.15 -5.27 19.26
C LEU A 75 -5.85 -5.43 18.45
N ILE A 76 -5.65 -4.66 17.38
CA ILE A 76 -4.42 -4.73 16.57
C ILE A 76 -3.20 -4.10 17.28
N THR A 77 -2.00 -4.55 16.91
CA THR A 77 -0.74 -3.99 17.43
C THR A 77 -0.52 -2.55 16.97
N ASP A 78 0.30 -1.78 17.68
CA ASP A 78 0.54 -0.36 17.36
C ASP A 78 1.11 -0.15 15.95
N ALA A 79 1.99 -1.04 15.48
CA ALA A 79 2.47 -1.01 14.10
C ALA A 79 1.33 -1.13 13.08
N HIS A 80 0.35 -2.02 13.33
CA HIS A 80 -0.82 -2.15 12.46
C HIS A 80 -1.77 -0.96 12.59
N LYS A 81 -1.91 -0.34 13.78
CA LYS A 81 -2.73 0.87 13.97
C LYS A 81 -2.30 1.98 13.02
N HIS A 82 -1.00 2.25 12.91
CA HIS A 82 -0.48 3.23 11.96
C HIS A 82 -0.84 2.88 10.52
N ILE A 83 -0.70 1.63 10.12
CA ILE A 83 -1.02 1.18 8.76
C ILE A 83 -2.50 1.36 8.45
N VAL A 84 -3.39 0.81 9.27
CA VAL A 84 -4.83 0.81 8.96
C VAL A 84 -5.45 2.20 9.08
N LEU A 85 -4.97 3.03 10.02
CA LEU A 85 -5.39 4.42 10.13
C LEU A 85 -4.98 5.22 8.90
N SER A 86 -3.74 5.07 8.44
CA SER A 86 -3.27 5.77 7.24
C SER A 86 -4.01 5.33 5.98
N TYR A 87 -4.35 4.04 5.84
CA TYR A 87 -5.19 3.59 4.74
C TYR A 87 -6.61 4.18 4.83
N ALA A 88 -7.24 4.15 6.01
CA ALA A 88 -8.58 4.70 6.20
C ALA A 88 -8.64 6.21 5.88
N LEU A 89 -7.65 6.98 6.34
CA LEU A 89 -7.55 8.41 6.05
C LEU A 89 -7.36 8.70 4.56
N VAL A 90 -6.49 7.95 3.87
CA VAL A 90 -6.28 8.11 2.42
C VAL A 90 -7.54 7.75 1.64
N GLU A 91 -8.23 6.66 2.00
CA GLU A 91 -9.49 6.27 1.37
C GLU A 91 -10.59 7.31 1.61
N SER A 92 -10.71 7.83 2.84
CA SER A 92 -11.66 8.90 3.15
C SER A 92 -11.35 10.19 2.41
N ALA A 93 -10.08 10.59 2.32
CA ALA A 93 -9.67 11.78 1.57
C ALA A 93 -9.99 11.64 0.07
N LEU A 94 -9.77 10.47 -0.52
CA LEU A 94 -10.14 10.19 -1.91
C LEU A 94 -11.66 10.17 -2.12
N ALA A 95 -12.42 9.64 -1.15
CA ALA A 95 -13.87 9.67 -1.19
C ALA A 95 -14.43 11.10 -1.13
N LEU A 96 -13.80 11.98 -0.35
CA LEU A 96 -14.12 13.41 -0.28
C LEU A 96 -13.71 14.15 -1.56
N TYR A 97 -12.50 13.89 -2.07
CA TYR A 97 -12.02 14.47 -3.33
C TYR A 97 -12.96 14.17 -4.50
N ALA A 98 -13.50 12.94 -4.54
CA ALA A 98 -14.46 12.51 -5.56
C ALA A 98 -15.83 13.21 -5.50
N LEU A 99 -16.09 14.08 -4.51
CA LEU A 99 -17.28 14.93 -4.45
C LEU A 99 -17.11 16.25 -5.23
N GLY A 100 -15.86 16.66 -5.50
CA GLY A 100 -15.54 17.87 -6.24
C GLY A 100 -15.17 17.61 -7.70
N PRO A 101 -14.91 18.68 -8.47
CA PRO A 101 -14.40 18.56 -9.84
C PRO A 101 -12.99 17.96 -9.84
N ALA A 102 -12.73 17.03 -10.76
CA ALA A 102 -11.40 16.47 -10.95
C ALA A 102 -10.42 17.54 -11.45
N SER A 103 -9.19 17.47 -10.96
CA SER A 103 -8.11 18.41 -11.34
C SER A 103 -6.81 17.64 -11.50
N ALA A 104 -6.38 17.52 -12.76
CA ALA A 104 -5.12 16.86 -13.10
C ALA A 104 -3.93 17.51 -12.39
N LEU A 105 -3.92 18.85 -12.28
CA LEU A 105 -2.87 19.58 -11.57
C LEU A 105 -2.78 19.17 -10.10
N VAL A 106 -3.92 19.11 -9.40
CA VAL A 106 -3.96 18.69 -7.99
C VAL A 106 -3.52 17.23 -7.85
N GLU A 107 -3.96 16.34 -8.74
CA GLU A 107 -3.56 14.93 -8.72
C GLU A 107 -2.05 14.74 -8.96
N HIS A 108 -1.49 15.46 -9.93
CA HIS A 108 -0.06 15.42 -10.23
C HIS A 108 0.79 16.01 -9.10
N ALA A 109 0.43 17.21 -8.62
CA ALA A 109 1.13 17.86 -7.51
C ALA A 109 1.09 17.00 -6.24
N THR A 110 -0.08 16.45 -5.90
CA THR A 110 -0.22 15.54 -4.75
C THR A 110 0.60 14.28 -4.94
N SER A 111 0.60 13.70 -6.15
CA SER A 111 1.37 12.50 -6.45
C SER A 111 2.87 12.73 -6.32
N ILE A 112 3.39 13.87 -6.79
CA ILE A 112 4.79 14.25 -6.63
C ILE A 112 5.09 14.42 -5.13
N ALA A 113 4.29 15.22 -4.42
CA ALA A 113 4.50 15.47 -2.99
C ALA A 113 4.56 14.20 -2.14
N VAL A 114 3.61 13.26 -2.32
CA VAL A 114 3.59 12.03 -1.50
C VAL A 114 4.72 11.07 -1.85
N THR A 115 5.11 10.96 -3.12
CA THR A 115 6.18 10.06 -3.56
C THR A 115 7.56 10.61 -3.20
N SER A 116 7.78 11.90 -3.43
CA SER A 116 8.98 12.62 -3.02
C SER A 116 9.17 12.61 -1.52
N ARG A 117 8.09 12.80 -0.74
CA ARG A 117 8.18 12.67 0.72
C ARG A 117 8.66 11.28 1.14
N LEU A 118 8.07 10.20 0.62
CA LEU A 118 8.46 8.84 1.04
C LEU A 118 9.94 8.60 0.76
N MET A 119 10.40 8.95 -0.45
CA MET A 119 11.78 8.72 -0.86
C MET A 119 12.75 9.62 -0.11
N TYR A 120 12.39 10.90 0.11
CA TYR A 120 13.17 11.82 0.92
C TYR A 120 13.34 11.26 2.34
N ILE A 121 12.25 10.83 2.99
CA ILE A 121 12.32 10.24 4.33
C ILE A 121 13.12 8.92 4.33
N TYR A 122 13.00 8.09 3.30
CA TYR A 122 13.78 6.86 3.15
C TYR A 122 15.30 7.10 3.09
N LEU A 123 15.72 8.21 2.49
CA LEU A 123 17.13 8.60 2.41
C LEU A 123 17.59 9.38 3.65
N PHE A 124 16.79 10.34 4.13
CA PHE A 124 17.21 11.32 5.13
C PHE A 124 16.77 11.01 6.56
N ARG A 125 15.58 10.43 6.78
CA ARG A 125 14.98 10.20 8.10
C ARG A 125 14.36 8.80 8.18
N CYS A 126 15.12 7.77 7.79
CA CYS A 126 14.60 6.40 7.66
C CYS A 126 14.02 5.83 8.97
N GLU A 127 14.41 6.38 10.12
CA GLU A 127 13.85 6.09 11.44
C GLU A 127 12.36 6.44 11.60
N TRP A 128 11.79 7.27 10.71
CA TRP A 128 10.35 7.55 10.66
C TRP A 128 9.55 6.53 9.84
N ILE A 129 10.22 5.58 9.19
CA ILE A 129 9.59 4.51 8.42
C ILE A 129 9.44 3.28 9.33
N LEU A 130 8.31 2.58 9.22
CA LEU A 130 8.11 1.35 10.00
C LEU A 130 9.20 0.32 9.64
N PRO A 131 9.76 -0.43 10.61
CA PRO A 131 10.83 -1.39 10.33
C PRO A 131 10.51 -2.40 9.21
N SER A 132 9.25 -2.84 9.12
CA SER A 132 8.81 -3.76 8.06
C SER A 132 8.81 -3.11 6.67
N GLN A 133 8.46 -1.81 6.59
CA GLN A 133 8.48 -1.05 5.34
C GLN A 133 9.92 -0.72 4.94
N LEU A 134 10.76 -0.31 5.89
CA LEU A 134 12.16 -0.03 5.64
C LEU A 134 12.88 -1.28 5.12
N LYS A 135 12.68 -2.44 5.77
CA LYS A 135 13.22 -3.73 5.31
C LYS A 135 12.80 -4.06 3.87
N MET A 136 11.55 -3.78 3.50
CA MET A 136 11.07 -3.99 2.14
C MET A 136 11.75 -3.03 1.15
N LEU A 137 11.84 -1.73 1.47
CA LEU A 137 12.47 -0.73 0.62
C LEU A 137 13.97 -0.98 0.44
N ASP A 138 14.67 -1.35 1.52
CA ASP A 138 16.09 -1.72 1.51
C ASP A 138 16.32 -2.96 0.64
N TYR A 139 15.48 -3.99 0.80
CA TYR A 139 15.54 -5.18 -0.04
C TYR A 139 15.33 -4.86 -1.53
N GLN A 140 14.34 -4.02 -1.84
CA GLN A 140 14.04 -3.60 -3.21
C GLN A 140 15.15 -2.75 -3.84
N SER A 141 15.92 -2.04 -3.02
CA SER A 141 17.10 -1.27 -3.47
C SER A 141 18.24 -2.15 -3.97
N CYS A 142 18.23 -3.45 -3.70
CA CYS A 142 19.30 -4.38 -4.06
C CYS A 142 20.70 -4.01 -3.52
N LEU A 143 20.86 -2.96 -2.72
CA LEU A 143 22.14 -2.58 -2.12
C LEU A 143 22.40 -3.30 -0.79
N PRO A 144 23.67 -3.56 -0.43
CA PRO A 144 24.02 -4.05 0.89
C PRO A 144 23.58 -3.09 2.00
N ALA A 145 23.16 -3.62 3.15
CA ALA A 145 22.72 -2.80 4.28
C ALA A 145 23.80 -1.82 4.78
N ALA A 146 25.07 -2.24 4.76
CA ALA A 146 26.21 -1.39 5.14
C ALA A 146 26.37 -0.19 4.19
N VAL A 147 26.22 -0.42 2.88
CA VAL A 147 26.26 0.64 1.86
C VAL A 147 25.11 1.62 2.06
N LEU A 148 23.88 1.12 2.26
CA LEU A 148 22.73 1.97 2.53
C LEU A 148 22.93 2.82 3.80
N ALA A 149 23.43 2.22 4.88
CA ALA A 149 23.70 2.93 6.13
C ALA A 149 24.77 4.02 5.95
N ALA A 150 25.88 3.69 5.29
CA ALA A 150 26.97 4.62 5.01
C ALA A 150 26.48 5.78 4.12
N THR A 151 25.76 5.49 3.03
CA THR A 151 25.21 6.51 2.14
C THR A 151 24.22 7.41 2.86
N ARG A 152 23.30 6.88 3.68
CA ARG A 152 22.36 7.70 4.45
C ARG A 152 23.07 8.59 5.46
N HIS A 153 24.12 8.08 6.10
CA HIS A 153 24.94 8.87 7.01
C HIS A 153 25.61 10.03 6.27
N GLU A 154 26.27 9.74 5.14
CA GLU A 154 26.95 10.73 4.31
C GLU A 154 25.98 11.78 3.74
N ILE A 155 24.78 11.37 3.33
CA ILE A 155 23.72 12.29 2.90
C ILE A 155 23.35 13.28 4.02
N ARG A 156 23.35 12.85 5.28
CA ARG A 156 22.98 13.70 6.43
C ARG A 156 24.11 14.62 6.88
N THR A 157 25.35 14.15 6.84
CA THR A 157 26.50 14.90 7.35
C THR A 157 27.12 15.80 6.28
N GLY A 158 27.07 15.40 5.00
CA GLY A 158 27.61 16.17 3.88
C GLY A 158 29.14 16.33 3.93
N THR A 159 29.84 15.40 4.56
CA THR A 159 31.25 15.51 4.94
C THR A 159 32.23 14.84 3.96
N GLY A 160 31.72 14.10 2.99
CA GLY A 160 32.48 13.22 2.12
C GLY A 160 31.80 12.99 0.77
N SER A 161 32.15 11.88 0.11
CA SER A 161 31.70 11.57 -1.25
C SER A 161 30.60 10.51 -1.25
N ARG A 162 29.42 10.88 -1.77
CA ARG A 162 28.31 9.92 -1.99
C ARG A 162 28.75 8.68 -2.78
N CYS A 163 29.54 8.89 -3.83
CA CYS A 163 30.03 7.82 -4.69
C CYS A 163 30.99 6.87 -3.94
N ALA A 164 31.84 7.41 -3.06
CA ALA A 164 32.71 6.59 -2.23
C ALA A 164 31.91 5.71 -1.25
N CYS A 165 30.75 6.16 -0.77
CA CYS A 165 29.85 5.35 0.05
C CYS A 165 29.08 4.31 -0.77
N PHE A 166 28.55 4.69 -1.94
CA PHE A 166 27.75 3.80 -2.79
C PHE A 166 28.58 2.67 -3.40
N HIS A 167 29.80 2.97 -3.82
CA HIS A 167 30.63 2.05 -4.58
C HIS A 167 32.13 2.30 -4.32
N PRO A 168 32.64 2.04 -3.11
CA PRO A 168 34.01 2.36 -2.71
C PRO A 168 35.08 1.77 -3.64
N ASP A 169 34.84 0.55 -4.15
CA ASP A 169 35.81 -0.22 -4.93
C ASP A 169 35.44 -0.31 -6.43
N LYS A 170 34.55 0.57 -6.91
CA LYS A 170 34.11 0.55 -8.32
C LYS A 170 34.01 1.95 -8.91
N SER A 171 34.22 2.04 -10.23
CA SER A 171 33.82 3.23 -10.99
C SER A 171 32.29 3.33 -11.07
N CYS A 172 31.77 4.55 -11.24
CA CYS A 172 30.33 4.79 -11.41
C CYS A 172 29.72 3.92 -12.53
N GLY A 173 30.42 3.78 -13.67
CA GLY A 173 29.95 2.99 -14.80
C GLY A 173 29.84 1.50 -14.48
N THR A 174 30.86 0.92 -13.83
CA THR A 174 30.82 -0.49 -13.42
C THR A 174 29.73 -0.73 -12.38
N PHE A 175 29.59 0.16 -11.40
CA PHE A 175 28.52 0.10 -10.40
C PHE A 175 27.13 0.12 -11.04
N LEU A 176 26.87 1.10 -11.91
CA LEU A 176 25.57 1.24 -12.56
C LEU A 176 25.22 0.02 -13.42
N ARG A 177 26.18 -0.54 -14.16
CA ARG A 177 25.98 -1.75 -14.95
C ARG A 177 25.60 -2.93 -14.06
N ASP A 178 26.41 -3.19 -13.03
CA ASP A 178 26.24 -4.35 -12.14
C ASP A 178 24.92 -4.28 -11.36
N GLU A 179 24.61 -3.12 -10.77
CA GLU A 179 23.37 -2.93 -10.00
C GLU A 179 22.14 -2.90 -10.91
N SER A 180 22.25 -2.38 -12.14
CA SER A 180 21.15 -2.47 -13.12
C SER A 180 20.81 -3.93 -13.41
N ALA A 181 21.80 -4.77 -13.74
CA ALA A 181 21.58 -6.19 -14.00
C ALA A 181 20.95 -6.91 -12.79
N LYS A 182 21.43 -6.57 -11.58
CA LYS A 182 20.87 -7.10 -10.32
C LYS A 182 19.41 -6.68 -10.11
N HIS A 183 19.06 -5.43 -10.41
CA HIS A 183 17.68 -4.93 -10.32
C HIS A 183 16.74 -5.62 -11.30
N PHE A 184 17.16 -5.84 -12.55
CA PHE A 184 16.36 -6.58 -13.52
C PHE A 184 16.11 -8.01 -13.04
N ALA A 185 17.15 -8.71 -12.56
CA ALA A 185 17.03 -10.06 -12.03
C ALA A 185 16.15 -10.12 -10.76
N SER A 186 16.29 -9.15 -9.85
CA SER A 186 15.48 -9.05 -8.63
C SER A 186 14.01 -8.74 -8.96
N GLY A 187 13.75 -7.79 -9.85
CA GLY A 187 12.42 -7.45 -10.33
C GLY A 187 11.73 -8.64 -10.98
N ALA A 188 12.45 -9.39 -11.82
CA ALA A 188 11.94 -10.63 -12.40
C ALA A 188 11.50 -11.63 -11.33
N LYS A 189 12.36 -11.89 -10.33
CA LYS A 189 12.05 -12.80 -9.21
C LYS A 189 10.84 -12.37 -8.39
N ILE A 190 10.65 -11.07 -8.19
CA ILE A 190 9.52 -10.52 -7.41
C ILE A 190 8.22 -10.61 -8.22
N PHE A 191 8.22 -10.18 -9.48
CA PHE A 191 7.00 -10.02 -10.25
C PHE A 191 6.53 -11.28 -10.96
N PHE A 192 7.43 -12.20 -11.30
CA PHE A 192 7.06 -13.45 -11.98
C PHE A 192 5.96 -14.24 -11.24
N PRO A 193 6.09 -14.56 -9.92
CA PRO A 193 5.03 -15.29 -9.23
C PRO A 193 3.72 -14.51 -9.14
N ILE A 194 3.78 -13.18 -9.05
CA ILE A 194 2.58 -12.32 -8.97
C ILE A 194 1.81 -12.37 -10.29
N HIS A 195 2.50 -12.22 -11.41
CA HIS A 195 1.90 -12.30 -12.75
C HIS A 195 1.42 -13.72 -13.07
N LEU A 196 2.14 -14.75 -12.63
CA LEU A 196 1.71 -16.15 -12.80
C LEU A 196 0.39 -16.42 -12.07
N VAL A 197 0.27 -16.00 -10.81
CA VAL A 197 -0.99 -16.13 -10.04
C VAL A 197 -2.11 -15.30 -10.69
N GLY A 198 -1.80 -14.09 -11.13
CA GLY A 198 -2.75 -13.22 -11.83
C GLY A 198 -3.29 -13.86 -13.12
N ALA A 199 -2.41 -14.46 -13.92
CA ALA A 199 -2.75 -15.19 -15.13
C ALA A 199 -3.59 -16.44 -14.80
N PHE A 200 -3.19 -17.24 -13.80
CA PHE A 200 -3.96 -18.41 -13.37
C PHE A 200 -5.39 -18.04 -12.93
N MET A 201 -5.56 -16.97 -12.17
CA MET A 201 -6.90 -16.49 -11.76
C MET A 201 -7.74 -15.98 -12.94
N ALA A 202 -7.11 -15.45 -13.98
CA ALA A 202 -7.79 -14.95 -15.18
C ALA A 202 -8.14 -16.08 -16.17
N TRP A 203 -7.30 -17.12 -16.27
CA TRP A 203 -7.46 -18.26 -17.18
C TRP A 203 -8.84 -18.90 -17.06
N HIS A 204 -9.36 -19.03 -15.83
CA HIS A 204 -10.68 -19.63 -15.59
C HIS A 204 -11.86 -18.79 -16.11
N LYS A 205 -11.65 -17.55 -16.56
CA LYS A 205 -12.72 -16.63 -16.98
C LYS A 205 -12.60 -16.16 -18.42
N GLN A 206 -11.41 -16.19 -18.99
CA GLN A 206 -11.13 -15.70 -20.34
C GLN A 206 -9.80 -16.29 -20.84
N ALA A 207 -9.64 -16.37 -22.17
CA ALA A 207 -8.39 -16.77 -22.80
C ALA A 207 -7.24 -15.83 -22.37
N LEU A 208 -6.05 -16.40 -22.15
CA LEU A 208 -4.88 -15.61 -21.79
C LEU A 208 -4.29 -14.91 -23.02
N ASP A 209 -4.24 -13.58 -22.95
CA ASP A 209 -3.45 -12.73 -23.84
C ASP A 209 -1.99 -12.73 -23.36
N VAL A 210 -1.20 -13.69 -23.87
CA VAL A 210 0.20 -13.88 -23.50
C VAL A 210 1.08 -12.64 -23.81
N PRO A 211 0.99 -12.01 -25.00
CA PRO A 211 1.73 -10.78 -25.29
C PRO A 211 1.47 -9.67 -24.26
N LYS A 212 0.21 -9.47 -23.88
CA LYS A 212 -0.15 -8.48 -22.87
C LYS A 212 0.40 -8.81 -21.49
N GLN A 213 0.30 -10.06 -21.05
CA GLN A 213 0.87 -10.49 -19.76
C GLN A 213 2.39 -10.27 -19.72
N LEU A 214 3.08 -10.58 -20.81
CA LEU A 214 4.52 -10.33 -20.92
C LEU A 214 4.84 -8.83 -20.87
N ALA A 215 4.08 -8.01 -21.59
CA ALA A 215 4.25 -6.55 -21.56
C ALA A 215 4.02 -5.97 -20.15
N ASP A 216 2.99 -6.41 -19.44
CA ASP A 216 2.69 -5.95 -18.08
C ASP A 216 3.74 -6.44 -17.06
N TYR A 217 4.31 -7.62 -17.28
CA TYR A 217 5.44 -8.13 -16.52
C TYR A 217 6.70 -7.28 -16.72
N VAL A 218 7.07 -6.98 -17.97
CA VAL A 218 8.21 -6.11 -18.29
C VAL A 218 8.02 -4.71 -17.72
N ARG A 219 6.82 -4.12 -17.85
CA ARG A 219 6.47 -2.84 -17.23
C ARG A 219 6.71 -2.84 -15.72
N SER A 220 6.31 -3.91 -15.03
CA SER A 220 6.53 -4.05 -13.59
C SER A 220 8.01 -4.05 -13.22
N ILE A 221 8.84 -4.73 -14.01
CA ILE A 221 10.30 -4.74 -13.82
C ILE A 221 10.88 -3.35 -14.07
N LEU A 222 10.48 -2.67 -15.15
CA LEU A 222 10.94 -1.31 -15.47
C LEU A 222 10.52 -0.30 -14.42
N PHE A 223 9.30 -0.40 -13.88
CA PHE A 223 8.85 0.41 -12.76
C PHE A 223 9.74 0.26 -11.53
N LEU A 224 9.97 -0.99 -11.09
CA LEU A 224 10.83 -1.22 -9.93
C LEU A 224 12.27 -0.77 -10.19
N SER A 225 12.80 -1.08 -11.36
CA SER A 225 14.17 -0.70 -11.75
C SER A 225 14.31 0.82 -11.81
N GLY A 226 13.34 1.53 -12.39
CA GLY A 226 13.31 2.99 -12.45
C GLY A 226 13.29 3.65 -11.06
N ASN A 227 12.62 3.04 -10.07
CA ASN A 227 12.60 3.58 -8.69
C ASN A 227 13.97 3.60 -8.01
N TYR A 228 14.92 2.77 -8.44
CA TYR A 228 16.21 2.58 -7.74
C TYR A 228 17.43 2.86 -8.62
N ILE A 229 17.42 2.47 -9.89
CA ILE A 229 18.49 2.77 -10.84
C ILE A 229 18.55 4.27 -11.16
N PHE A 230 17.40 4.94 -11.31
CA PHE A 230 17.41 6.39 -11.61
C PHE A 230 18.08 7.20 -10.48
N PRO A 231 17.76 7.00 -9.19
CA PRO A 231 18.52 7.60 -8.10
C PRO A 231 20.02 7.34 -8.17
N TYR A 232 20.45 6.12 -8.52
CA TYR A 232 21.87 5.78 -8.62
C TYR A 232 22.56 6.53 -9.76
N MET A 233 21.93 6.55 -10.94
CA MET A 233 22.45 7.31 -12.08
C MET A 233 22.57 8.79 -11.75
N PHE A 234 21.53 9.40 -11.18
CA PHE A 234 21.56 10.82 -10.81
C PHE A 234 22.60 11.10 -9.72
N SER A 235 22.77 10.22 -8.74
CA SER A 235 23.80 10.39 -7.72
C SER A 235 25.21 10.42 -8.31
N CYS A 236 25.48 9.62 -9.35
CA CYS A 236 26.78 9.56 -10.02
C CYS A 236 27.00 10.70 -11.04
N LEU A 237 25.93 11.31 -11.56
CA LEU A 237 26.00 12.40 -12.55
C LEU A 237 26.05 13.79 -11.89
N VAL A 238 25.45 13.96 -10.71
CA VAL A 238 25.45 15.23 -9.97
C VAL A 238 26.81 15.42 -9.26
N PRO A 239 27.40 16.63 -9.30
CA PRO A 239 28.63 16.94 -8.59
C PRO A 239 28.61 16.45 -7.13
N ILE A 240 29.76 15.96 -6.66
CA ILE A 240 29.87 15.32 -5.35
C ILE A 240 29.48 16.30 -4.22
N ALA A 241 29.78 17.59 -4.36
CA ALA A 241 29.45 18.61 -3.36
C ALA A 241 27.93 18.88 -3.19
N ASP A 242 27.10 18.59 -4.21
CA ASP A 242 25.70 19.04 -4.23
C ASP A 242 24.71 17.94 -3.81
N HIS A 243 24.73 17.58 -2.52
CA HIS A 243 23.90 16.52 -1.94
C HIS A 243 22.39 16.82 -2.12
N HIS A 244 21.99 18.09 -1.98
CA HIS A 244 20.59 18.52 -2.08
C HIS A 244 19.98 18.28 -3.47
N ILE A 245 20.73 18.55 -4.53
CA ILE A 245 20.26 18.35 -5.91
C ILE A 245 20.08 16.86 -6.18
N ALA A 246 21.08 16.04 -5.83
CA ALA A 246 21.01 14.59 -5.99
C ALA A 246 19.79 13.99 -5.28
N ILE A 247 19.48 14.47 -4.07
CA ILE A 247 18.36 13.98 -3.26
C ILE A 247 17.02 14.46 -3.81
N THR A 248 16.96 15.71 -4.27
CA THR A 248 15.75 16.24 -4.92
C THR A 248 15.43 15.40 -6.15
N LEU A 249 16.42 15.15 -7.02
CA LEU A 249 16.26 14.29 -8.19
C LEU A 249 15.86 12.86 -7.80
N ALA A 250 16.57 12.26 -6.84
CA ALA A 250 16.26 10.92 -6.33
C ALA A 250 14.81 10.83 -5.82
N SER A 251 14.32 11.87 -5.13
CA SER A 251 12.96 11.94 -4.60
C SER A 251 11.88 12.06 -5.69
N LEU A 252 12.20 12.56 -6.88
CA LEU A 252 11.27 12.63 -8.01
C LEU A 252 11.18 11.30 -8.77
N THR A 253 12.18 10.43 -8.65
CA THR A 253 12.24 9.18 -9.42
C THR A 253 11.04 8.25 -9.21
N PRO A 254 10.41 8.13 -8.01
CA PRO A 254 9.26 7.25 -7.89
C PRO A 254 8.00 7.78 -8.54
N TYR A 255 7.91 9.10 -8.74
CA TYR A 255 6.87 9.68 -9.58
C TYR A 255 7.13 9.37 -11.04
N LEU A 256 8.37 9.55 -11.52
CA LEU A 256 8.73 9.29 -12.92
C LEU A 256 8.61 7.81 -13.29
N ALA A 257 9.05 6.91 -12.42
CA ALA A 257 8.97 5.47 -12.65
C ALA A 257 7.52 4.99 -12.85
N GLN A 258 6.53 5.66 -12.26
CA GLN A 258 5.12 5.32 -12.45
C GLN A 258 4.66 5.47 -13.91
N PHE A 259 5.36 6.21 -14.77
CA PHE A 259 4.99 6.29 -16.19
C PHE A 259 5.14 4.95 -16.92
N PHE A 260 5.93 4.00 -16.39
CA PHE A 260 5.97 2.63 -16.92
C PHE A 260 4.68 1.84 -16.66
N GLU A 261 3.81 2.31 -15.76
CA GLU A 261 2.66 1.56 -15.27
C GLU A 261 1.33 2.05 -15.85
N PRO A 262 0.37 1.15 -16.09
CA PRO A 262 -0.94 1.55 -16.57
C PRO A 262 -1.71 2.37 -15.50
N PRO A 263 -2.64 3.25 -15.91
CA PRO A 263 -3.35 4.18 -15.02
C PRO A 263 -3.91 3.54 -13.75
N LYS A 264 -4.53 2.36 -13.89
CA LYS A 264 -5.12 1.62 -12.77
C LYS A 264 -4.09 1.19 -11.72
N ARG A 265 -2.90 0.72 -12.15
CA ARG A 265 -1.82 0.30 -11.25
C ARG A 265 -1.14 1.51 -10.61
N ARG A 266 -0.93 2.60 -11.37
CA ARG A 266 -0.45 3.88 -10.82
C ARG A 266 -1.30 4.36 -9.66
N PHE A 267 -2.62 4.33 -9.78
CA PHE A 267 -3.54 4.71 -8.71
C PHE A 267 -3.34 3.85 -7.45
N THR A 268 -3.28 2.53 -7.58
CA THR A 268 -3.04 1.63 -6.43
C THR A 268 -1.68 1.87 -5.78
N ILE A 269 -0.63 2.09 -6.57
CA ILE A 269 0.71 2.44 -6.07
C ILE A 269 0.66 3.74 -5.27
N ARG A 270 0.06 4.80 -5.82
CA ARG A 270 -0.04 6.11 -5.15
C ARG A 270 -0.80 6.03 -3.83
N LYS A 271 -1.84 5.20 -3.74
CA LYS A 271 -2.56 4.98 -2.48
C LYS A 271 -1.66 4.36 -1.42
N ALA A 272 -0.94 3.30 -1.77
CA ALA A 272 -0.01 2.65 -0.86
C ALA A 272 1.12 3.60 -0.41
N VAL A 273 1.71 4.34 -1.36
CA VAL A 273 2.76 5.33 -1.08
C VAL A 273 2.23 6.46 -0.20
N ALA A 274 1.03 6.98 -0.47
CA ALA A 274 0.40 8.00 0.37
C ALA A 274 0.18 7.50 1.81
N SER A 275 -0.25 6.24 1.98
CA SER A 275 -0.40 5.65 3.31
C SER A 275 0.95 5.53 4.02
N TYR A 276 2.02 5.11 3.33
CA TYR A 276 3.36 5.04 3.92
C TYR A 276 3.90 6.43 4.29
N SER A 277 3.73 7.42 3.42
CA SER A 277 4.09 8.81 3.67
C SER A 277 3.34 9.42 4.85
N LEU A 278 2.06 9.06 5.05
CA LEU A 278 1.29 9.54 6.19
C LEU A 278 1.76 8.93 7.51
N ILE A 279 2.25 7.69 7.51
CA ILE A 279 2.86 7.09 8.70
C ILE A 279 4.09 7.89 9.14
N THR A 280 4.94 8.32 8.19
CA THR A 280 6.11 9.15 8.52
C THR A 280 5.72 10.50 9.10
N VAL A 281 4.57 11.07 8.69
CA VAL A 281 4.01 12.28 9.33
C VAL A 281 3.69 12.02 10.79
N PHE A 282 3.09 10.89 11.16
CA PHE A 282 2.81 10.59 12.57
C PHE A 282 4.08 10.52 13.42
N TYR A 283 5.16 9.92 12.91
CA TYR A 283 6.45 9.91 13.60
C TYR A 283 7.08 11.29 13.70
N GLN A 284 7.00 12.09 12.65
CA GLN A 284 7.46 13.48 12.65
C GLN A 284 6.68 14.34 13.68
N LEU A 285 5.35 14.21 13.74
CA LEU A 285 4.51 14.92 14.71
C LEU A 285 4.87 14.54 16.15
N LYS A 286 5.19 13.25 16.38
CA LYS A 286 5.65 12.76 17.68
C LYS A 286 7.00 13.37 18.06
N GLU A 287 7.95 13.40 17.14
CA GLU A 287 9.28 13.98 17.37
C GLU A 287 9.22 15.47 17.69
N TYR A 288 8.37 16.22 16.98
CA TYR A 288 8.17 17.65 17.22
C TYR A 288 7.34 17.97 18.48
N GLY A 289 6.96 16.95 19.26
CA GLY A 289 6.23 17.15 20.49
C GLY A 289 4.83 17.72 20.32
N LEU A 290 4.25 17.68 19.10
CA LEU A 290 2.92 18.26 18.81
C LEU A 290 1.79 17.57 19.57
N LEU A 291 2.02 16.31 20.01
CA LEU A 291 1.10 15.53 20.84
C LEU A 291 1.67 15.26 22.25
N SER A 292 2.71 16.00 22.67
CA SER A 292 3.41 15.76 23.95
C SER A 292 2.54 15.90 25.19
N ARG A 293 1.49 16.74 25.12
CA ARG A 293 0.53 16.98 26.21
C ARG A 293 -0.54 15.89 26.34
N LEU A 294 -0.65 14.98 25.36
CA LEU A 294 -1.65 13.92 25.38
C LEU A 294 -1.04 12.63 25.90
N SER A 295 -1.75 11.95 26.79
CA SER A 295 -1.37 10.60 27.21
C SER A 295 -1.50 9.63 26.02
N ARG A 296 -0.74 8.53 26.06
CA ARG A 296 -0.86 7.46 25.05
C ARG A 296 -2.30 6.96 24.92
N ALA A 297 -3.03 6.85 26.03
CA ALA A 297 -4.42 6.42 26.04
C ALA A 297 -5.33 7.42 25.30
N GLN A 298 -5.11 8.72 25.45
CA GLN A 298 -5.83 9.77 24.73
C GLN A 298 -5.52 9.72 23.22
N VAL A 299 -4.25 9.60 22.84
CA VAL A 299 -3.85 9.51 21.42
C VAL A 299 -4.47 8.27 20.75
N VAL A 300 -4.40 7.10 21.40
CA VAL A 300 -5.00 5.88 20.86
C VAL A 300 -6.53 5.99 20.80
N SER A 301 -7.16 6.66 21.77
CA SER A 301 -8.61 6.86 21.76
C SER A 301 -9.05 7.80 20.63
N ALA A 302 -8.35 8.93 20.44
CA ALA A 302 -8.58 9.82 19.31
C ALA A 302 -8.38 9.09 17.98
N ALA A 303 -7.27 8.34 17.82
CA ALA A 303 -7.02 7.53 16.64
C ALA A 303 -8.11 6.48 16.39
N THR A 304 -8.65 5.86 17.45
CA THR A 304 -9.76 4.91 17.34
C THR A 304 -11.02 5.59 16.82
N LEU A 305 -11.35 6.76 17.35
CA LEU A 305 -12.51 7.55 16.90
C LEU A 305 -12.35 7.97 15.44
N VAL A 306 -11.19 8.50 15.07
CA VAL A 306 -10.89 8.88 13.68
C VAL A 306 -11.02 7.67 12.74
N TYR A 307 -10.41 6.54 13.10
CA TYR A 307 -10.50 5.32 12.32
C TYR A 307 -11.96 4.84 12.16
N ALA A 308 -12.72 4.80 13.25
CA ALA A 308 -14.12 4.38 13.22
C ALA A 308 -14.97 5.30 12.35
N THR A 309 -14.79 6.63 12.45
CA THR A 309 -15.48 7.61 11.61
C THR A 309 -15.17 7.43 10.13
N CYS A 310 -13.89 7.23 9.79
CA CYS A 310 -13.48 6.93 8.41
C CYS A 310 -14.16 5.66 7.90
N MET A 311 -14.13 4.57 8.68
CA MET A 311 -14.73 3.30 8.29
C MET A 311 -16.25 3.36 8.16
N VAL A 312 -16.95 4.10 9.02
CA VAL A 312 -18.39 4.35 8.88
C VAL A 312 -18.66 5.04 7.54
N GLY A 313 -17.97 6.14 7.23
CA GLY A 313 -18.16 6.85 5.96
C GLY A 313 -17.81 5.99 4.72
N LEU A 314 -16.78 5.15 4.80
CA LEU A 314 -16.40 4.25 3.72
C LEU A 314 -17.39 3.11 3.50
N LEU A 315 -17.97 2.57 4.57
CA LEU A 315 -18.92 1.45 4.54
C LEU A 315 -20.38 1.89 4.31
N GLU A 316 -20.66 3.19 4.27
CA GLU A 316 -21.94 3.71 3.75
C GLU A 316 -22.08 3.51 2.23
N ARG A 317 -20.95 3.45 1.51
CA ARG A 317 -20.91 3.25 0.05
C ARG A 317 -20.00 2.08 -0.30
N PRO A 318 -20.32 0.85 0.16
CA PRO A 318 -19.44 -0.30 0.00
C PRO A 318 -19.24 -0.70 -1.46
N GLU A 319 -20.16 -0.33 -2.36
CA GLU A 319 -20.04 -0.56 -3.81
C GLU A 319 -18.82 0.13 -4.44
N ARG A 320 -18.38 1.25 -3.86
CA ARG A 320 -17.20 2.01 -4.30
C ARG A 320 -15.88 1.37 -3.86
N GLN A 321 -15.93 0.46 -2.90
CA GLN A 321 -14.75 -0.21 -2.33
C GLN A 321 -14.35 -1.45 -3.14
N ASN A 322 -13.21 -2.05 -2.79
CA ASN A 322 -12.73 -3.26 -3.45
C ASN A 322 -13.75 -4.40 -3.33
N ARG A 323 -14.21 -4.94 -4.46
CA ARG A 323 -15.24 -5.98 -4.54
C ARG A 323 -14.92 -7.21 -3.69
N TRP A 324 -13.68 -7.69 -3.73
CA TRP A 324 -13.28 -8.89 -2.99
C TRP A 324 -13.23 -8.63 -1.49
N LEU A 325 -12.74 -7.46 -1.08
CA LEU A 325 -12.74 -7.06 0.33
C LEU A 325 -14.17 -6.95 0.87
N MET A 326 -15.07 -6.32 0.12
CA MET A 326 -16.47 -6.18 0.53
C MET A 326 -17.20 -7.53 0.53
N ARG A 327 -16.96 -8.38 -0.48
CA ARG A 327 -17.50 -9.75 -0.46
C ARG A 327 -16.99 -10.55 0.74
N GLY A 328 -15.72 -10.37 1.10
CA GLY A 328 -15.13 -10.95 2.31
C GLY A 328 -15.76 -10.41 3.58
N LEU A 329 -16.09 -9.11 3.65
CA LEU A 329 -16.69 -8.50 4.84
C LEU A 329 -18.19 -8.81 4.99
N TYR A 330 -18.96 -8.71 3.92
CA TYR A 330 -20.42 -8.89 3.93
C TYR A 330 -20.84 -10.36 3.73
N GLY A 331 -19.97 -11.20 3.17
CA GLY A 331 -20.27 -12.59 2.82
C GLY A 331 -20.99 -12.76 1.47
N TYR A 332 -21.40 -11.67 0.83
CA TYR A 332 -22.07 -11.65 -0.47
C TYR A 332 -21.59 -10.46 -1.31
N ASP A 333 -21.93 -10.45 -2.61
CA ASP A 333 -21.59 -9.32 -3.47
C ASP A 333 -22.53 -8.14 -3.20
N VAL A 334 -21.97 -7.04 -2.70
CA VAL A 334 -22.72 -5.81 -2.39
C VAL A 334 -23.04 -4.98 -3.64
N ARG A 335 -22.39 -5.27 -4.77
CA ARG A 335 -22.65 -4.56 -6.02
C ARG A 335 -23.88 -5.16 -6.68
N LYS A 336 -24.85 -4.31 -7.04
CA LYS A 336 -25.98 -4.76 -7.85
C LYS A 336 -25.46 -5.29 -9.19
N PRO A 337 -25.97 -6.42 -9.70
CA PRO A 337 -25.69 -6.82 -11.07
C PRO A 337 -26.07 -5.65 -11.99
N LYS A 338 -25.20 -5.34 -12.95
CA LYS A 338 -25.54 -4.43 -14.05
C LYS A 338 -26.71 -5.11 -14.76
N GLY A 339 -27.95 -4.71 -14.45
CA GLY A 339 -29.10 -5.12 -15.24
C GLY A 339 -28.84 -4.72 -16.68
N ASP A 340 -29.29 -5.55 -17.63
CA ASP A 340 -29.14 -5.35 -19.07
C ASP A 340 -29.40 -3.89 -19.45
N ALA A 341 -28.33 -3.12 -19.59
CA ALA A 341 -28.37 -1.78 -20.12
C ALA A 341 -28.31 -1.93 -21.64
N THR A 342 -29.43 -2.34 -22.22
CA THR A 342 -29.76 -1.99 -23.59
C THR A 342 -29.61 -0.48 -23.74
N ALA A 343 -28.81 -0.09 -24.74
CA ALA A 343 -28.76 1.22 -25.37
C ALA A 343 -28.51 2.45 -24.47
N LYS A 344 -27.25 2.90 -24.45
CA LYS A 344 -26.88 4.25 -24.92
C LYS A 344 -25.37 4.35 -25.11
N SER A 345 -24.98 4.21 -26.37
CA SER A 345 -23.71 4.67 -26.93
C SER A 345 -23.58 6.19 -26.79
N ILE A 346 -22.48 6.68 -26.20
CA ILE A 346 -21.91 8.02 -26.45
C ILE A 346 -20.37 7.86 -26.32
N PRO A 347 -19.56 8.50 -27.21
CA PRO A 347 -18.35 7.92 -27.77
C PRO A 347 -17.08 8.23 -26.97
N ALA A 348 -16.00 7.56 -27.39
CA ALA A 348 -14.63 7.86 -27.04
C ALA A 348 -14.30 9.34 -27.27
N VAL A 349 -13.66 9.96 -26.29
CA VAL A 349 -12.88 11.18 -26.50
C VAL A 349 -11.44 10.81 -26.19
N GLU A 350 -10.65 10.77 -27.25
CA GLU A 350 -9.19 10.76 -27.22
C GLU A 350 -8.68 12.08 -26.62
N SER A 351 -7.78 11.99 -25.65
CA SER A 351 -6.57 12.84 -25.50
C SER A 351 -5.71 12.32 -24.36
#